data_AF-A0A382PD63-F1
#
_entry.id   AF-A0A382PD63-F1
#
_cell.length_a   1.000
_cell.length_b   1.000
_cell.length_c   1.000
_cell.angle_alpha   90.00
_cell.angle_beta   90.00
_cell.angle_gamma   90.00
#
_symmetry.space_group_name_H-M   'P 1'
#
loop_
_entity.id
_entity.type
_entity.pdbx_description
1 polymer ?
#
loop_
_entity_poly.entity_id
_entity_poly.type
_entity_poly.pdbx_seq_one_letter_code
_entity_poly.pdbx_strand_id
1 'polypeptide(L)'
;MLTEEGISGHVLGDKYKADKHSTLVLYHYKKDVNKPWLTGDFDFPGIISLHLVSVDSRDLYKVKKGDKIELIESLKEGDIYKVKLLKDNSRRPFYFLKSEDLKHF
;
A
#
# COMPACT_ATOMS: atom_id res chain seq x y z
N MET A 1 -15.13 -27.11 5.55
CA MET A 1 -13.93 -26.56 4.88
C MET A 1 -13.95 -25.07 5.15
N LEU A 2 -13.09 -24.60 6.04
CA LEU A 2 -12.98 -23.19 6.39
C LEU A 2 -12.19 -22.54 5.26
N THR A 3 -12.87 -21.79 4.39
CA THR A 3 -12.19 -20.89 3.46
C THR A 3 -11.47 -19.83 4.28
N GLU A 4 -10.23 -19.55 3.90
CA GLU A 4 -9.31 -18.61 4.52
C GLU A 4 -9.83 -17.17 4.32
N GLU A 5 -10.95 -16.87 4.97
CA GLU A 5 -11.57 -15.56 4.96
C GLU A 5 -10.71 -14.61 5.79
N GLY A 6 -9.77 -13.97 5.11
CA GLY A 6 -9.27 -12.68 5.54
C GLY A 6 -10.47 -11.75 5.72
N ILE A 7 -10.54 -11.11 6.88
CA ILE A 7 -11.62 -10.20 7.25
C ILE A 7 -11.40 -8.89 6.48
N SER A 8 -11.79 -8.92 5.22
CA SER A 8 -11.89 -7.82 4.25
C SER A 8 -12.12 -8.55 2.93
N GLY A 9 -13.16 -8.21 2.16
CA GLY A 9 -13.68 -9.00 1.02
C GLY A 9 -12.75 -9.18 -0.20
N HIS A 10 -11.43 -9.22 0.00
CA HIS A 10 -10.38 -9.44 -0.99
C HIS A 10 -9.78 -10.83 -0.84
N VAL A 11 -9.65 -11.55 -1.96
CA VAL A 11 -9.11 -12.91 -2.00
C VAL A 11 -7.62 -12.88 -2.35
N LEU A 12 -6.82 -13.74 -1.71
CA LEU A 12 -5.40 -13.89 -2.08
C LEU A 12 -5.28 -14.39 -3.53
N GLY A 13 -4.35 -13.80 -4.29
CA GLY A 13 -4.22 -14.02 -5.73
C GLY A 13 -5.03 -13.04 -6.59
N ASP A 14 -5.90 -12.23 -5.99
CA ASP A 14 -6.62 -11.18 -6.71
C ASP A 14 -5.65 -10.15 -7.29
N LYS A 15 -6.01 -9.67 -8.48
CA LYS A 15 -5.21 -8.71 -9.24
C LYS A 15 -5.95 -7.40 -9.36
N TYR A 16 -5.30 -6.33 -8.93
CA TYR A 16 -5.84 -4.98 -8.98
C TYR A 16 -5.01 -4.11 -9.93
N LYS A 17 -5.61 -3.05 -10.50
CA LYS A 17 -4.97 -2.24 -11.54
C LYS A 17 -5.20 -0.77 -11.28
N ALA A 18 -4.13 -0.08 -10.88
CA ALA A 18 -4.16 1.31 -10.49
C ALA A 18 -4.82 2.22 -11.55
N ASP A 19 -5.88 2.92 -11.11
CA ASP A 19 -6.56 3.93 -11.89
C ASP A 19 -5.88 5.31 -11.85
N LYS A 20 -6.33 6.22 -12.71
CA LYS A 20 -5.60 7.43 -13.14
C LYS A 20 -5.37 8.48 -12.03
N HIS A 21 -5.92 8.33 -10.83
CA HIS A 21 -6.12 9.46 -9.89
C HIS A 21 -5.80 9.21 -8.41
N SER A 22 -5.01 8.21 -8.06
CA SER A 22 -4.79 7.89 -6.66
C SER A 22 -3.34 8.14 -6.22
N THR A 23 -3.19 8.84 -5.08
CA THR A 23 -1.92 9.08 -4.38
C THR A 23 -1.42 7.79 -3.72
N LEU A 24 -1.44 6.68 -4.46
CA LEU A 24 -1.13 5.36 -3.95
C LEU A 24 0.36 5.16 -3.86
N VAL A 25 0.75 4.63 -2.71
CA VAL A 25 2.12 4.27 -2.40
C VAL A 25 2.17 2.83 -1.93
N LEU A 26 3.18 2.11 -2.40
CA LEU A 26 3.52 0.79 -1.90
C LEU A 26 4.75 0.93 -1.00
N TYR A 27 4.68 0.37 0.20
CA TYR A 27 5.74 0.44 1.19
C TYR A 27 6.76 -0.68 0.97
N HIS A 28 8.06 -0.37 1.09
CA HIS A 28 9.11 -1.38 1.08
C HIS A 28 9.12 -2.23 2.36
N TYR A 29 8.71 -1.66 3.49
CA TYR A 29 8.77 -2.32 4.80
C TYR A 29 7.42 -2.29 5.53
N LYS A 30 7.02 -3.43 6.08
CA LYS A 30 5.80 -3.59 6.90
C LYS A 30 5.69 -2.58 8.04
N LYS A 31 6.83 -2.25 8.69
CA LYS A 31 6.89 -1.30 9.82
C LYS A 31 6.43 0.11 9.44
N ASP A 32 6.55 0.47 8.17
CA ASP A 32 6.30 1.81 7.67
C ASP A 32 4.85 1.99 7.20
N VAL A 33 4.12 0.91 6.97
CA VAL A 33 2.69 0.94 6.61
C VAL A 33 1.83 1.63 7.67
N ASN A 34 2.20 1.52 8.95
CA ASN A 34 1.43 2.14 10.04
C ASN A 34 1.82 3.60 10.32
N LYS A 35 2.77 4.15 9.55
CA LYS A 35 3.24 5.52 9.74
C LYS A 35 2.53 6.45 8.75
N PRO A 36 2.14 7.68 9.15
CA PRO A 36 1.60 8.66 8.22
C PRO A 36 2.69 9.11 7.22
N TRP A 37 2.35 9.24 5.94
CA TRP A 37 3.26 9.76 4.90
C TRP A 37 2.90 11.20 4.54
N LEU A 38 3.89 12.08 4.48
CA LEU A 38 3.74 13.48 4.07
C LEU A 38 3.96 13.61 2.57
N THR A 39 2.89 13.87 1.81
CA THR A 39 3.00 14.45 0.45
C THR A 39 3.19 15.95 0.59
N GLY A 40 4.30 16.47 0.05
CA GLY A 40 4.82 17.82 0.27
C GLY A 40 4.01 18.99 -0.32
N ASP A 41 2.70 18.86 -0.48
CA ASP A 41 1.79 19.96 -0.79
C ASP A 41 0.45 19.61 -0.11
N PHE A 42 0.07 20.32 0.96
CA PHE A 42 -1.30 20.73 1.33
C PHE A 42 -1.38 21.24 2.78
N ASP A 43 -1.85 22.48 2.91
CA ASP A 43 -2.20 23.22 4.13
C ASP A 43 -3.14 22.45 5.08
N PHE A 44 -2.68 22.14 6.29
CA PHE A 44 -3.54 21.83 7.43
C PHE A 44 -3.19 22.76 8.61
N PRO A 45 -4.15 23.56 9.13
CA PRO A 45 -3.93 24.38 10.31
C PRO A 45 -4.09 23.49 11.54
N GLY A 46 -2.99 22.95 12.06
CA GLY A 46 -3.09 22.04 13.19
C GLY A 46 -1.74 21.54 13.67
N ILE A 47 -1.20 22.23 14.65
CA ILE A 47 0.06 21.96 15.33
C ILE A 47 -0.04 20.63 16.09
N ILE A 48 0.28 19.49 15.45
CA ILE A 48 0.71 18.27 16.14
C ILE A 48 1.86 17.63 15.33
N SER A 49 3.08 18.05 15.70
CA SER A 49 4.33 17.30 15.62
C SER A 49 4.84 16.85 14.25
N LEU A 50 5.35 17.84 13.51
CA LEU A 50 6.12 17.76 12.26
C LEU A 50 7.47 17.01 12.35
N HIS A 51 7.72 16.19 13.38
CA HIS A 51 9.06 15.66 13.66
C HIS A 51 9.14 14.21 14.15
N LEU A 52 8.02 13.44 14.21
CA LEU A 52 8.03 12.15 14.90
C LEU A 52 7.90 10.88 14.04
N VAL A 53 7.38 10.90 12.80
CA VAL A 53 7.05 9.60 12.14
C VAL A 53 7.05 9.59 10.59
N SER A 54 7.92 10.34 9.90
CA SER A 54 7.93 10.35 8.42
C SER A 54 8.61 9.11 7.82
N VAL A 55 7.92 8.35 6.95
CA VAL A 55 8.55 7.34 6.09
C VAL A 55 9.38 8.04 5.02
N ASP A 56 10.62 7.59 4.81
CA ASP A 56 11.46 8.14 3.73
C ASP A 56 10.80 7.85 2.38
N SER A 57 10.67 8.87 1.53
CA SER A 57 10.13 8.70 0.17
C SER A 57 10.87 7.66 -0.68
N ARG A 58 12.15 7.39 -0.36
CA ARG A 58 12.96 6.31 -0.97
C ARG A 58 12.48 4.91 -0.59
N ASP A 59 11.75 4.80 0.51
CA ASP A 59 11.16 3.56 1.02
C ASP A 59 9.74 3.32 0.50
N LEU A 60 9.28 4.17 -0.41
CA LEU A 60 7.98 4.11 -1.05
C LEU A 60 8.13 3.93 -2.56
N TYR A 61 7.29 3.08 -3.13
CA TYR A 61 7.05 3.03 -4.57
C TYR A 61 5.77 3.80 -4.88
N LYS A 62 5.90 4.89 -5.64
CA LYS A 62 4.76 5.66 -6.14
C LYS A 62 4.08 4.86 -7.27
N VAL A 63 2.85 4.44 -7.03
CA VAL A 63 2.06 3.68 -7.99
C VAL A 63 1.73 4.55 -9.19
N LYS A 64 1.89 4.02 -10.40
CA LYS A 64 1.55 4.71 -11.64
C LYS A 64 0.27 4.12 -12.24
N LYS A 65 -0.44 4.94 -13.02
CA LYS A 65 -1.60 4.46 -13.79
C LYS A 65 -1.23 3.21 -14.59
N GLY A 66 -2.03 2.16 -14.44
CA GLY A 66 -1.88 0.91 -15.16
C GLY A 66 -0.89 -0.07 -14.51
N ASP A 67 -0.20 0.31 -13.43
CA ASP A 67 0.51 -0.65 -12.61
C ASP A 67 -0.50 -1.67 -12.05
N LYS A 68 -0.12 -2.94 -12.08
CA LYS A 68 -0.93 -4.04 -11.58
C LYS A 68 -0.27 -4.64 -10.35
N ILE A 69 -1.08 -4.94 -9.35
CA ILE A 69 -0.63 -5.65 -8.16
C ILE A 69 -1.38 -6.96 -8.00
N GLU A 70 -0.76 -7.92 -7.33
CA GLU A 70 -1.35 -9.20 -6.93
C GLU A 70 -1.25 -9.35 -5.41
N LEU A 71 -2.36 -9.67 -4.75
CA LEU A 71 -2.37 -9.96 -3.31
C LEU A 71 -1.67 -11.29 -3.05
N ILE A 72 -0.60 -11.29 -2.26
CA ILE A 72 0.16 -12.51 -1.92
C ILE A 72 -0.22 -13.00 -0.53
N GLU A 73 -0.34 -12.08 0.44
CA GLU A 73 -0.48 -12.42 1.84
C GLU A 73 -1.27 -11.34 2.57
N SER A 74 -2.20 -11.75 3.42
CA SER A 74 -2.92 -10.87 4.35
C SER A 74 -2.21 -10.86 5.69
N LEU A 75 -2.01 -9.69 6.26
CA LEU A 75 -1.33 -9.46 7.53
C LEU A 75 -2.25 -8.64 8.44
N LYS A 76 -2.11 -8.84 9.76
CA LYS A 76 -2.94 -8.17 10.78
C LYS A 76 -4.44 -8.28 10.44
N GLU A 77 -4.90 -9.52 10.28
CA GLU A 77 -6.33 -9.82 10.08
C GLU A 77 -6.99 -9.13 8.87
N GLY A 78 -6.22 -8.63 7.89
CA GLY A 78 -6.77 -7.92 6.72
C GLY A 78 -6.49 -6.42 6.70
N ASP A 79 -5.79 -5.86 7.68
CA ASP A 79 -5.41 -4.44 7.68
C ASP A 79 -4.31 -4.12 6.67
N ILE A 80 -3.38 -5.06 6.47
CA ILE A 80 -2.19 -4.86 5.63
C ILE A 80 -2.07 -6.02 4.66
N TYR A 81 -1.85 -5.70 3.38
CA TYR A 81 -1.55 -6.70 2.38
C TYR A 81 -0.11 -6.62 1.92
N LYS A 82 0.51 -7.79 1.74
CA LYS A 82 1.74 -7.94 0.99
C LYS A 82 1.39 -8.24 -0.45
N VAL A 83 2.00 -7.50 -1.37
CA VAL A 83 1.63 -7.55 -2.78
C VAL A 83 2.82 -7.69 -3.70
N LYS A 84 2.58 -8.33 -4.85
CA LYS A 84 3.53 -8.39 -5.95
C LYS A 84 3.20 -7.31 -6.95
N LEU A 85 4.18 -6.48 -7.32
CA LEU A 85 4.03 -5.58 -8.45
C LEU A 85 4.27 -6.36 -9.75
N LEU A 86 3.24 -6.51 -10.58
CA LEU A 86 3.26 -7.25 -11.84
C LEU A 86 3.85 -6.37 -12.96
N LYS A 87 5.16 -6.12 -12.88
CA LYS A 87 5.91 -5.28 -13.81
C LYS A 87 7.19 -5.98 -14.24
N ASP A 88 7.48 -5.95 -15.55
CA ASP A 88 8.60 -6.69 -16.18
C ASP A 88 9.99 -6.38 -15.64
N ASN A 89 10.16 -5.36 -14.80
CA ASN A 89 11.44 -4.99 -14.19
C ASN A 89 11.29 -4.50 -12.73
N SER A 90 10.38 -5.09 -11.95
CA SER A 90 10.33 -4.78 -10.52
C SER A 90 11.61 -5.27 -9.84
N ARG A 91 12.43 -4.33 -9.34
CA ARG A 91 13.65 -4.65 -8.56
C ARG A 91 13.35 -5.35 -7.24
N ARG A 92 12.11 -5.24 -6.74
CA ARG A 92 11.69 -5.84 -5.47
C ARG A 92 10.68 -6.97 -5.70
N PRO A 93 10.79 -8.06 -4.90
CA PRO A 93 9.90 -9.21 -5.02
C PRO A 93 8.48 -8.92 -4.51
N PHE A 94 8.34 -8.03 -3.52
CA PHE A 94 7.06 -7.65 -2.93
C PHE A 94 7.10 -6.26 -2.30
N TYR A 95 5.92 -5.74 -2.02
CA TYR A 95 5.67 -4.50 -1.30
C TYR A 95 4.54 -4.71 -0.29
N PHE A 96 4.22 -3.68 0.49
CA PHE A 96 3.09 -3.67 1.41
C PHE A 96 2.17 -2.48 1.13
N LEU A 97 0.88 -2.62 1.41
CA LEU A 97 -0.08 -1.51 1.43
C LEU A 97 -1.14 -1.74 2.52
N LYS A 98 -1.88 -0.69 2.86
CA LYS A 98 -3.08 -0.82 3.68
C LYS A 98 -4.23 -1.34 2.84
N SER A 99 -5.10 -2.12 3.45
CA SER A 99 -6.34 -2.57 2.81
C SER A 99 -7.22 -1.42 2.34
N GLU A 100 -7.28 -0.32 3.08
CA GLU A 100 -8.02 0.89 2.72
C GLU A 100 -7.59 1.51 1.38
N ASP A 101 -6.34 1.28 0.96
CA ASP A 101 -5.79 1.80 -0.29
C ASP A 101 -6.19 0.93 -1.50
N LEU A 102 -6.67 -0.31 -1.28
CA LEU A 102 -7.13 -1.20 -2.35
C LEU A 102 -8.35 -0.64 -3.10
N LYS A 103 -9.20 0.16 -2.44
CA LYS A 103 -10.38 0.79 -3.08
C LYS A 103 -10.02 1.77 -4.20
N HIS A 104 -8.74 2.13 -4.31
CA HIS A 104 -8.22 3.08 -5.27
C HIS A 104 -7.35 2.43 -6.37
N PHE A 105 -7.19 1.10 -6.29
CA PHE A 105 -6.67 0.25 -7.36
C PHE A 105 -7.81 -0.35 -8.20
#